data_AF-A0A9E4PUN0-F1
#
_entry.id   AF-A0A9E4PUN0-F1
#
_cell.length_a   1.000
_cell.length_b   1.000
_cell.length_c   1.000
_cell.angle_alpha   90.00
_cell.angle_beta   90.00
_cell.angle_gamma   90.00
#
_symmetry.space_group_name_H-M   'P 1'
#
loop_
_entity.id
_entity.type
_entity.pdbx_description
1 polymer ?
#
loop_
_entity_poly.entity_id
_entity_poly.type
_entity_poly.pdbx_seq_one_letter_code
_entity_poly.pdbx_strand_id
1 'polypeptide(L)' 'MPVSKRIAALVPATNPVVEPDFYRVLPPEITVHFERMFNGDWGNQPRSTENTGHHIGISSEEAATV' A
#
# COMPACT_ATOMS: atom_id res chain seq x y z
N MET A 1 15.56 -17.23 28.02
CA MET A 1 15.71 -17.21 26.54
C MET A 1 15.61 -15.76 26.10
N PRO A 2 16.45 -15.26 25.18
CA PRO A 2 16.32 -13.88 24.70
C PRO A 2 14.96 -13.72 23.99
N VAL A 3 14.24 -12.66 24.32
CA VAL A 3 12.96 -12.33 23.70
C VAL A 3 13.26 -11.72 22.34
N SER A 4 13.07 -12.48 21.25
CA SER A 4 13.21 -11.96 19.90
C SER A 4 12.16 -10.86 19.65
N LYS A 5 12.61 -9.68 19.25
CA LYS A 5 11.71 -8.56 18.92
C LYS A 5 11.26 -8.68 17.47
N ARG A 6 10.00 -8.36 17.19
CA ARG A 6 9.39 -8.49 15.86
C ARG A 6 8.91 -7.12 15.37
N ILE A 7 9.24 -6.79 14.13
CA ILE A 7 8.78 -5.59 13.45
C ILE A 7 7.88 -6.02 12.29
N ALA A 8 6.72 -5.37 12.14
CA ALA A 8 5.89 -5.50 10.95
C ALA A 8 6.10 -4.25 10.08
N ALA A 9 6.33 -4.46 8.78
CA ALA A 9 6.55 -3.39 7.82
C ALA A 9 5.61 -3.56 6.63
N LEU A 10 4.83 -2.52 6.34
CA LEU A 10 3.96 -2.45 5.18
C LEU A 10 4.67 -1.60 4.11
N VAL A 11 5.00 -2.21 2.97
CA VAL A 11 5.80 -1.57 1.91
C VAL A 11 5.05 -1.53 0.59
N PRO A 12 5.34 -0.56 -0.30
CA PRO A 12 4.83 -0.61 -1.67
C PRO A 12 5.24 -1.91 -2.36
N ALA A 13 4.35 -2.47 -3.19
CA ALA A 13 4.61 -3.72 -3.91
C ALA A 13 5.89 -3.70 -4.76
N THR A 14 6.23 -2.52 -5.29
CA THR A 14 7.40 -2.29 -6.15
C THR A 14 8.68 -1.92 -5.38
N ASN A 15 8.65 -1.88 -4.05
CA ASN A 15 9.79 -1.43 -3.25
C ASN A 15 11.01 -2.36 -3.42
N PRO A 16 12.11 -1.89 -4.03
CA PRO A 16 13.29 -2.72 -4.27
C PRO A 16 14.38 -2.52 -3.21
N VAL A 17 14.20 -1.59 -2.26
CA VAL A 17 15.28 -1.06 -1.43
C VAL A 17 15.11 -1.41 0.04
N VAL A 18 13.89 -1.28 0.58
CA VAL A 18 13.67 -1.36 2.02
C VAL A 18 13.95 -2.78 2.55
N GLU A 19 13.55 -3.82 1.83
CA GLU A 19 13.81 -5.21 2.28
C GLU A 19 15.32 -5.51 2.38
N PRO A 20 16.16 -5.29 1.33
CA PRO A 20 17.61 -5.47 1.43
C PRO A 20 18.28 -4.67 2.55
N ASP A 21 17.88 -3.43 2.76
CA ASP A 21 18.51 -2.56 3.74
C ASP A 21 18.21 -3.00 5.18
N PHE A 22 16.98 -3.44 5.46
CA PHE A 22 16.64 -3.99 6.77
C PHE A 22 17.45 -5.25 7.10
N TYR A 23 17.71 -6.14 6.14
CA TYR A 23 18.57 -7.30 6.39
C TYR A 23 20.03 -6.94 6.69
N ARG A 24 20.50 -5.76 6.29
CA ARG A 24 21.88 -5.32 6.53
C ARG A 24 22.08 -4.63 7.88
N VAL A 25 21.07 -3.93 8.37
CA VAL A 25 21.22 -3.02 9.53
C VAL A 25 20.64 -3.57 10.83
N LEU A 26 19.78 -4.59 10.75
CA LEU A 26 19.12 -5.08 11.94
C LEU A 26 20.04 -5.94 12.82
N PRO A 27 19.95 -5.78 14.15
CA PRO A 27 20.52 -6.72 15.08
C PRO A 27 19.96 -8.14 14.86
N PRO A 28 20.76 -9.21 15.05
CA PRO A 28 20.33 -10.60 14.84
C PRO A 28 19.11 -11.05 15.65
N GLU A 29 18.83 -10.36 16.76
CA GLU A 29 17.72 -10.67 17.66
C GLU A 29 16.37 -10.10 17.19
N ILE A 30 16.37 -9.33 16.10
CA ILE A 30 15.19 -8.69 15.53
C ILE A 30 14.79 -9.37 14.22
N THR A 31 13.53 -9.79 14.12
CA THR A 31 12.95 -10.29 12.87
C THR A 31 11.96 -9.28 12.29
N VAL A 32 11.87 -9.20 10.95
CA VAL A 32 10.93 -8.33 10.25
C VAL A 32 10.01 -9.14 9.36
N HIS A 33 8.74 -8.77 9.40
CA HIS A 33 7.69 -9.33 8.56
C HIS A 33 7.20 -8.25 7.62
N PHE A 34 7.33 -8.49 6.32
CA PHE A 34 6.91 -7.56 5.28
C PHE A 34 5.56 -7.98 4.70
N GLU A 35 4.67 -7.01 4.55
CA GLU A 35 3.46 -7.14 3.75
C GLU A 35 3.49 -6.07 2.66
N ARG A 36 2.94 -6.36 1.48
CA ARG A 36 2.99 -5.47 0.32
C ARG A 36 1.63 -4.81 0.07
N MET A 37 1.62 -3.49 -0.10
CA MET A 37 0.45 -2.74 -0.52
C MET A 37 0.55 -2.33 -2.00
N PHE A 38 -0.58 -2.40 -2.70
CA PHE A 38 -0.73 -1.79 -4.03
C PHE A 38 -0.66 -0.26 -3.89
N ASN A 39 0.21 0.39 -4.66
CA ASN A 39 0.42 1.85 -4.56
C ASN A 39 -0.23 2.68 -5.67
N GLY A 40 -1.13 2.09 -6.47
CA GLY A 40 -1.76 2.75 -7.61
C GLY A 40 -0.98 2.61 -8.92
N ASP A 41 -1.32 3.47 -9.89
CA ASP A 41 -0.74 3.49 -11.23
C ASP A 41 0.67 4.10 -11.20
N TRP A 42 1.70 3.26 -11.17
CA TRP A 42 3.08 3.67 -11.35
C TRP A 42 3.60 3.27 -12.73
N GLY A 43 4.33 4.19 -13.37
CA GLY A 43 4.62 4.23 -14.80
C GLY A 43 5.02 2.88 -15.41
N ASN A 44 4.33 2.52 -16.51
CA ASN A 44 4.33 1.27 -17.28
C ASN A 44 3.30 0.19 -16.93
N GLN A 45 2.30 0.44 -16.09
CA GLN A 45 1.13 -0.44 -16.07
C GLN A 45 0.26 -0.26 -17.33
N PRO A 46 -0.24 -1.34 -17.97
CA PRO A 46 -1.28 -1.21 -18.97
C PRO A 46 -2.45 -0.49 -18.31
N ARG A 47 -2.88 0.64 -18.89
CA ARG A 47 -4.01 1.43 -18.38
C ARG A 47 -5.17 0.47 -18.11
N SER A 48 -5.61 0.41 -16.86
CA SER A 48 -6.91 -0.18 -16.53
C SER A 48 -7.94 0.52 -17.42
N THR A 49 -8.55 -0.22 -18.34
CA THR A 49 -9.65 0.30 -19.14
C THR A 49 -10.79 0.59 -18.18
N GLU A 50 -11.14 1.86 -18.09
CA GLU A 50 -12.33 2.39 -17.45
C GLU A 50 -12.28 2.40 -15.92
N ASN A 51 -11.81 3.52 -15.40
CA ASN A 51 -12.32 4.03 -14.14
C ASN A 51 -13.78 4.42 -14.37
N THR A 52 -14.69 3.45 -14.37
CA THR A 52 -16.13 3.67 -14.14
C THR A 52 -16.32 4.04 -12.68
N GLY A 53 -15.68 5.14 -12.26
CA GLY A 53 -16.03 5.82 -11.03
C GLY A 53 -17.54 6.00 -11.06
N HIS A 54 -18.23 5.45 -10.07
CA HIS A 54 -19.66 5.63 -9.91
C HIS A 54 -19.91 7.13 -9.81
N HIS A 55 -20.18 7.76 -10.97
CA HIS A 55 -20.50 9.17 -11.04
C HIS A 55 -21.94 9.27 -10.57
N ILE A 56 -22.12 9.48 -9.27
CA ILE A 56 -23.42 9.85 -8.73
C ILE A 56 -23.63 11.31 -9.14
N GLY A 57 -24.34 11.50 -10.25
CA GLY A 57 -24.79 12.81 -10.69
C GLY A 57 -26.01 13.22 -9.88
N ILE A 58 -25.79 13.81 -8.71
CA ILE A 58 -26.89 14.45 -7.97
C ILE A 58 -27.22 15.74 -8.72
N SER A 59 -28.35 15.76 -9.42
CA SER A 59 -28.84 16.99 -10.03
C SER A 59 -29.40 17.91 -8.93
N SER A 60 -29.27 19.23 -9.08
CA SER A 60 -29.74 20.21 -8.08
C SER A 60 -31.23 20.08 -7.74
N GLU A 61 -32.03 19.41 -8.56
CA GLU A 61 -33.46 19.15 -8.30
C GLU A 61 -33.66 18.12 -7.17
N GLU A 62 -32.77 17.13 -7.03
CA GLU A 62 -32.84 16.11 -5.96
C GLU A 62 -32.42 16.67 -4.58
N ALA A 63 -31.58 17.72 -4.55
CA ALA A 63 -31.10 18.31 -3.29
C ALA A 63 -32.14 19.20 -2.59
N ALA A 64 -33.21 19.61 -3.28
CA ALA A 64 -34.21 20.54 -2.76
C ALA A 64 -35.40 19.84 -2.05
N THR A 65 -35.43 18.51 -2.02
CA THR A 65 -36.50 17.73 -1.35
C THR A 65 -35.96 17.06 -0.08
N VAL A 66 -35.61 17.87 0.94
CA VAL A 66 -35.40 17.39 2.31
C VAL A 66 -36.19 18.27 3.27
#